data_AF-A0A9P7NZY4-F1
#
_entry.id   AF-A0A9P7NZY4-F1
#
_cell.length_a   1.000
_cell.length_b   1.000
_cell.length_c   1.000
_cell.angle_alpha   90.00
_cell.angle_beta   90.00
_cell.angle_gamma   90.00
#
_symmetry.space_group_name_H-M   'P 1'
#
loop_
_entity.id
_entity.type
_entity.pdbx_description
1 polymer ?
#
loop_
_entity_poly.entity_id
_entity_poly.type
_entity_poly.pdbx_seq_one_letter_code
_entity_poly.pdbx_strand_id
1 'polypeptide(L)'
;MVKILSIFMATLAAISPVVQARVCTPGLNYCGSTIKTYGFSDSTASDLISDALYVCQDDGSMKLLHRCIGTPCVDGTGGLSDYCFSW
;
A
#
# COMPACT_ATOMS: atom_id res chain seq x y z
N MET A 1 29.83 0.57 -40.16
CA MET A 1 29.30 1.64 -39.28
C MET A 1 28.44 0.98 -38.22
N VAL A 2 28.98 0.77 -37.01
CA VAL A 2 28.24 0.20 -35.88
C VAL A 2 27.71 1.36 -35.03
N LYS A 3 26.39 1.56 -35.03
CA LYS A 3 25.70 2.49 -34.12
C LYS A 3 25.48 1.74 -32.81
N ILE A 4 26.38 1.93 -31.84
CA ILE A 4 26.19 1.42 -30.48
C ILE A 4 25.11 2.30 -29.85
N LEU A 5 23.92 1.70 -29.75
CA LEU A 5 22.72 2.33 -29.23
C LEU A 5 22.99 2.79 -27.78
N SER A 6 22.71 4.06 -27.57
CA SER A 6 22.97 4.80 -26.35
C SER A 6 22.29 4.17 -25.13
N ILE A 7 23.13 3.91 -24.14
CA ILE A 7 22.92 3.80 -22.69
C ILE A 7 21.58 4.42 -22.24
N PHE A 8 20.67 3.61 -21.67
CA PHE A 8 19.60 4.13 -20.81
C PHE A 8 19.55 3.38 -19.47
N MET A 9 20.09 4.09 -18.48
CA MET A 9 19.62 4.24 -17.10
C MET A 9 19.40 2.95 -16.30
N ALA A 10 20.44 2.59 -15.55
CA ALA A 10 20.28 1.90 -14.28
C ALA A 10 19.39 2.75 -13.37
N THR A 11 18.13 2.38 -13.24
CA THR A 11 17.23 2.95 -12.24
C THR A 11 17.73 2.51 -10.87
N LEU A 12 18.30 3.46 -10.14
CA LEU A 12 18.56 3.35 -8.72
C LEU A 12 17.20 3.06 -8.05
N ALA A 13 16.95 1.82 -7.67
CA ALA A 13 15.90 1.53 -6.71
C ALA A 13 16.34 2.20 -5.40
N ALA A 14 15.81 3.39 -5.15
CA ALA A 14 15.91 4.02 -3.85
C ALA A 14 15.28 3.02 -2.87
N ILE A 15 16.14 2.38 -2.08
CA ILE A 15 15.77 1.55 -0.93
C ILE A 15 15.25 2.50 0.15
N SER A 16 14.09 3.12 -0.08
CA SER A 16 13.20 3.49 1.02
C SER A 16 12.50 2.20 1.46
N PRO A 17 12.14 2.06 2.75
CA PRO A 17 11.36 0.93 3.23
C PRO A 17 9.94 1.04 2.67
N VAL A 18 9.78 0.71 1.38
CA VAL A 18 8.50 0.62 0.70
C VAL A 18 7.97 -0.76 1.00
N VAL A 19 6.99 -0.84 1.90
CA VAL A 19 6.35 -2.11 2.22
C VAL A 19 5.40 -2.45 1.06
N GLN A 20 5.92 -3.18 0.06
CA GLN A 20 5.22 -3.50 -1.18
C GLN A 20 4.16 -4.57 -0.93
N ALA A 21 2.91 -4.15 -0.65
CA ALA A 21 1.83 -5.09 -0.40
C ALA A 21 1.41 -5.79 -1.71
N ARG A 22 1.29 -7.13 -1.71
CA ARG A 22 0.82 -7.91 -2.88
C ARG A 22 -0.58 -7.52 -3.36
N VAL A 23 -1.37 -6.87 -2.50
CA VAL A 23 -2.76 -6.46 -2.71
C VAL A 23 -2.89 -4.92 -2.77
N CYS A 24 -1.80 -4.20 -3.04
CA CYS A 24 -1.81 -2.75 -3.12
C CYS A 24 -2.13 -2.29 -4.55
N THR A 25 -3.37 -1.85 -4.79
CA THR A 25 -3.71 -1.16 -6.06
C THR A 25 -3.51 0.34 -5.88
N PRO A 26 -2.64 1.00 -6.68
CA PRO A 26 -2.42 2.43 -6.56
C PRO A 26 -3.72 3.24 -6.60
N GLY A 27 -3.85 4.19 -5.67
CA GLY A 27 -5.03 5.05 -5.53
C GLY A 27 -6.18 4.45 -4.72
N LEU A 28 -6.14 3.17 -4.34
CA LEU A 28 -7.10 2.57 -3.42
C LEU A 28 -6.68 2.72 -1.97
N ASN A 29 -7.67 2.73 -1.09
CA ASN A 29 -7.47 2.70 0.35
C ASN A 29 -7.68 1.29 0.88
N TYR A 30 -6.88 0.91 1.87
CA TYR A 30 -6.97 -0.39 2.53
C TYR A 30 -6.93 -0.21 4.05
N CYS A 31 -7.74 -0.98 4.76
CA CYS A 31 -7.67 -1.11 6.19
C CYS A 31 -6.33 -1.74 6.58
N GLY A 32 -5.76 -1.30 7.70
CA GLY A 32 -4.56 -1.91 8.25
C GLY A 32 -4.75 -3.40 8.54
N SER A 33 -5.97 -3.83 8.91
CA SER A 33 -6.35 -5.24 9.02
C SER A 33 -6.25 -5.98 7.69
N THR A 34 -6.86 -5.46 6.61
CA THR A 34 -6.80 -6.02 5.25
C THR A 34 -5.35 -6.19 4.79
N ILE A 35 -4.52 -5.17 5.03
CA ILE A 35 -3.10 -5.19 4.69
C ILE A 35 -2.34 -6.23 5.52
N LYS A 36 -2.62 -6.35 6.82
CA LYS A 36 -2.01 -7.38 7.67
C LYS A 36 -2.35 -8.80 7.21
N THR A 37 -3.57 -9.02 6.75
CA THR A 37 -4.05 -10.34 6.34
C THR A 37 -3.56 -10.74 4.95
N TYR A 38 -3.55 -9.80 3.99
CA TYR A 38 -3.31 -10.13 2.58
C TYR A 38 -2.11 -9.40 1.95
N GLY A 39 -1.69 -8.30 2.54
CA GLY A 39 -0.66 -7.42 1.99
C GLY A 39 0.76 -7.91 2.22
N PHE A 40 1.04 -8.58 3.36
CA PHE A 40 2.41 -8.89 3.75
C PHE A 40 2.63 -10.35 4.15
N SER A 41 3.78 -10.89 3.71
CA SER A 41 4.34 -12.14 4.20
C SER A 41 5.18 -11.97 5.47
N ASP A 42 5.50 -10.72 5.86
CA ASP A 42 6.56 -10.43 6.82
C ASP A 42 6.17 -9.40 7.91
N SER A 43 7.05 -9.30 8.91
CA SER A 43 6.92 -8.59 10.20
C SER A 43 6.62 -7.10 10.13
N THR A 44 6.72 -6.45 8.96
CA THR A 44 6.32 -5.05 8.73
C THR A 44 4.81 -4.81 8.86
N ALA A 45 4.00 -5.87 8.76
CA ALA A 45 2.57 -5.79 9.02
C ALA A 45 2.24 -5.43 10.49
N SER A 46 3.14 -5.76 11.42
CA SER A 46 2.92 -5.63 12.87
C SER A 46 2.68 -4.19 13.31
N ASP A 47 3.31 -3.23 12.64
CA ASP A 47 3.28 -1.80 13.01
C ASP A 47 2.03 -1.08 12.47
N LEU A 48 1.23 -1.74 11.64
CA LEU A 48 -0.01 -1.15 11.12
C LEU A 48 -1.08 -1.11 12.22
N ILE A 49 -1.87 -0.05 12.21
CA ILE A 49 -3.05 0.05 13.06
C ILE A 49 -4.20 -0.64 12.32
N SER A 50 -4.77 -1.68 12.91
CA SER A 50 -5.81 -2.48 12.26
C SER A 50 -7.01 -1.63 11.83
N ASP A 51 -7.45 -0.71 12.69
CA ASP A 51 -8.58 0.20 12.46
C ASP A 51 -8.12 1.54 11.88
N ALA A 52 -7.33 1.50 10.81
CA ALA A 52 -6.90 2.69 10.09
C ALA A 52 -6.88 2.44 8.59
N LEU A 53 -7.17 3.49 7.83
CA LEU A 53 -7.06 3.53 6.38
C LEU A 53 -5.68 3.98 5.95
N TYR A 54 -5.13 3.23 5.01
CA TYR A 54 -3.87 3.50 4.34
C TYR A 54 -4.13 3.63 2.84
N VAL A 55 -3.59 4.66 2.21
CA VAL A 55 -3.65 4.82 0.76
C VAL A 55 -2.44 4.14 0.12
N CYS A 56 -2.68 3.36 -0.93
CA CYS A 56 -1.64 2.80 -1.77
C CYS A 56 -1.14 3.84 -2.77
N GLN A 57 0.17 4.07 -2.78
CA GLN A 57 0.85 5.00 -3.66
C GLN A 57 1.33 4.30 -4.94
N ASP A 58 1.64 5.06 -5.99
CA ASP A 58 2.12 4.53 -7.28
C ASP A 58 3.45 3.77 -7.17
N ASP A 59 4.26 4.07 -6.15
CA ASP A 59 5.52 3.37 -5.85
C ASP A 59 5.31 2.07 -5.07
N GLY A 60 4.05 1.69 -4.79
CA GLY A 60 3.70 0.53 -3.98
C GLY A 60 3.86 0.75 -2.48
N SER A 61 4.19 1.98 -2.04
CA SER A 61 4.19 2.34 -0.62
C SER A 61 2.79 2.58 -0.12
N MET A 62 2.62 2.45 1.20
CA MET A 62 1.37 2.77 1.86
C MET A 62 1.57 3.91 2.84
N LYS A 63 0.65 4.87 2.79
CA LYS A 63 0.65 6.02 3.67
C LYS A 63 -0.61 6.00 4.53
N LEU A 64 -0.45 6.18 5.84
CA LEU A 64 -1.57 6.36 6.74
C LEU A 64 -2.39 7.58 6.31
N LEU A 65 -3.66 7.37 5.99
CA LEU A 65 -4.60 8.41 5.57
C LEU A 65 -5.44 8.88 6.76
N HIS A 66 -6.07 7.93 7.45
CA HIS A 66 -7.00 8.23 8.54
C HIS A 66 -7.10 7.07 9.52
N ARG A 67 -7.31 7.35 10.82
CA ARG A 67 -7.66 6.32 11.82
C ARG A 67 -9.17 6.28 11.98
N CYS A 68 -9.77 5.10 11.95
CA CYS A 68 -11.20 4.93 12.21
C CYS A 68 -11.44 5.05 13.72
N ILE A 69 -11.69 6.26 14.21
CA ILE A 69 -11.87 6.52 15.65
C ILE A 69 -13.30 6.17 16.05
N GLY A 70 -13.46 5.14 16.88
CA GLY A 70 -14.76 4.73 17.40
C GLY A 70 -15.64 3.99 16.39
N THR A 71 -15.10 3.65 15.22
CA THR A 71 -15.80 2.90 14.19
C THR A 71 -14.89 1.84 13.56
N PRO A 72 -15.44 0.71 13.11
CA PRO A 72 -14.63 -0.31 12.43
C PRO A 72 -14.18 0.19 11.07
N CYS A 73 -12.97 -0.23 10.68
CA CYS A 73 -12.55 -0.18 9.28
C CYS A 73 -13.17 -1.38 8.53
N VAL A 74 -13.81 -1.11 7.41
CA VAL A 74 -14.55 -2.10 6.61
C VAL A 74 -13.84 -2.33 5.29
N ASP A 75 -13.60 -3.60 4.98
CA ASP A 75 -13.06 -4.06 3.69
C ASP A 75 -14.09 -3.77 2.59
N GLY A 76 -13.69 -2.98 1.61
CA GLY A 76 -14.51 -2.58 0.47
C GLY A 76 -14.69 -3.70 -0.57
N THR A 77 -13.95 -4.81 -0.43
CA THR A 77 -13.83 -5.93 -1.37
C THR A 77 -13.04 -5.61 -2.64
N GLY A 78 -12.77 -6.64 -3.45
CA GLY A 78 -11.84 -6.56 -4.58
C GLY A 78 -12.15 -5.44 -5.57
N GLY A 79 -11.19 -4.52 -5.73
CA GLY A 79 -11.28 -3.39 -6.66
C GLY A 79 -11.95 -2.13 -6.11
N LEU A 80 -12.38 -2.14 -4.84
CA LEU A 80 -12.94 -0.99 -4.16
C LEU A 80 -12.04 -0.57 -2.99
N SER A 81 -12.14 0.71 -2.62
CA SER A 81 -11.44 1.23 -1.44
C SER A 81 -12.16 0.79 -0.16
N ASP A 82 -11.36 0.37 0.82
CA ASP A 82 -11.80 0.22 2.20
C ASP A 82 -12.21 1.57 2.79
N TYR A 83 -13.04 1.53 3.83
CA TYR A 83 -13.57 2.74 4.45
C TYR A 83 -13.78 2.60 5.95
N CYS A 84 -13.74 3.71 6.68
CA CYS A 84 -14.20 3.74 8.06
C CYS A 84 -15.72 3.81 8.06
N PHE A 85 -16.38 2.91 8.77
CA PHE A 85 -17.83 2.98 8.92
C PHE A 85 -18.20 4.31 9.60
N SER A 86 -19.23 5.00 9.13
CA SER A 86 -19.76 6.21 9.76
C SER A 86 -21.28 6.09 9.86
N TRP A 87 -21.82 6.38 11.03
CA TRP A 87 -23.26 6.39 11.32
C TRP A 87 -23.91 7.70 10.89
#